data_AF-M0HB32-F1
#
_entry.id   AF-M0HB32-F1
#
_cell.length_a   1.000
_cell.length_b   1.000
_cell.length_c   1.000
_cell.angle_alpha   90.00
_cell.angle_beta   90.00
_cell.angle_gamma   90.00
#
_symmetry.space_group_name_H-M   'P 1'
#
loop_
_entity.id
_entity.type
_entity.pdbx_description
1 polymer ?
#
loop_
_entity_poly.entity_id
_entity_poly.type
_entity_poly.pdbx_seq_one_letter_code
_entity_poly.pdbx_strand_id
1 'polypeptide(L)'
;MSDDGRPDAGGDADADASPEADPDEVDWEMAPDSDADFPADPERVAFLRDIADDVYGESSESRQVSAILYRVSDLYDPDGDTSPEEIYLNVRHIMDIKAQGGIDR
;
A
#
# COMPACT_ATOMS: atom_id res chain seq x y z
N MET A 1 -29.12 15.79 -50.29
CA MET A 1 -27.90 16.25 -49.61
C MET A 1 -28.31 16.38 -48.16
N SER A 2 -28.18 15.30 -47.38
CA SER A 2 -26.98 14.96 -46.57
C SER A 2 -26.85 16.02 -45.46
N ASP A 3 -26.70 15.73 -44.17
CA ASP A 3 -26.03 14.65 -43.43
C ASP A 3 -26.39 14.95 -41.95
N ASP A 4 -27.03 14.05 -41.21
CA ASP A 4 -26.42 13.15 -40.21
C ASP A 4 -25.74 13.80 -38.98
N GLY A 5 -26.00 13.22 -37.80
CA GLY A 5 -25.07 13.26 -36.66
C GLY A 5 -25.27 14.28 -35.53
N ARG A 6 -26.09 13.91 -34.53
CA ARG A 6 -25.71 13.99 -33.10
C ARG A 6 -25.36 12.55 -32.66
N PRO A 7 -24.60 12.27 -31.57
CA PRO A 7 -24.16 13.16 -30.48
C PRO A 7 -22.69 12.97 -30.02
N ASP A 8 -22.32 13.72 -28.98
CA ASP A 8 -21.12 13.64 -28.14
C ASP A 8 -20.61 12.23 -27.75
N ALA A 9 -19.28 12.06 -27.81
CA ALA A 9 -18.44 11.12 -27.04
C ALA A 9 -16.99 11.67 -27.16
N GLY A 10 -16.16 11.87 -26.13
CA GLY A 10 -15.96 11.12 -24.89
C GLY A 10 -14.53 10.55 -24.92
N GLY A 11 -13.73 10.80 -23.87
CA GLY A 11 -12.36 10.26 -23.67
C GLY A 11 -11.29 10.99 -24.47
N ASP A 12 -10.07 11.27 -24.03
CA ASP A 12 -9.21 10.81 -22.94
C ASP A 12 -8.17 11.96 -22.77
N ALA A 13 -7.33 12.12 -21.76
CA ALA A 13 -6.74 11.27 -20.75
C ALA A 13 -6.12 12.24 -19.73
N ASP A 14 -6.25 11.96 -18.45
CA ASP A 14 -5.27 12.27 -17.39
C ASP A 14 -5.85 11.67 -16.11
N ALA A 15 -6.06 10.36 -16.14
CA ALA A 15 -6.41 9.54 -14.98
C ALA A 15 -5.21 8.63 -14.69
N ASP A 16 -4.07 9.24 -14.38
CA ASP A 16 -2.95 8.58 -13.71
C ASP A 16 -2.57 9.37 -12.46
N ALA A 17 -3.62 9.70 -11.70
CA ALA A 17 -3.49 9.83 -10.27
C ALA A 17 -4.15 8.57 -9.73
N SER A 18 -3.34 7.52 -9.52
CA SER A 18 -3.70 6.55 -8.49
C SER A 18 -4.07 7.40 -7.27
N PRO A 19 -5.28 7.30 -6.70
CA PRO A 19 -5.53 7.98 -5.45
C PRO A 19 -4.49 7.38 -4.51
N GLU A 20 -3.46 8.16 -4.17
CA GLU A 20 -2.78 7.99 -2.90
C GLU A 20 -3.95 7.97 -1.92
N ALA A 21 -4.32 6.77 -1.45
CA ALA A 21 -5.49 6.59 -0.62
C ALA A 21 -5.39 7.67 0.46
N ASP A 22 -6.33 8.61 0.43
CA ASP A 22 -6.30 9.78 1.30
C ASP A 22 -6.13 9.21 2.70
N PRO A 23 -5.03 9.50 3.43
CA PRO A 23 -4.81 8.87 4.70
C PRO A 23 -6.06 9.08 5.58
N ASP A 24 -6.70 10.25 5.51
CA ASP A 24 -7.94 10.55 6.23
C ASP A 24 -9.19 9.74 5.79
N GLU A 25 -9.20 9.07 4.63
CA GLU A 25 -10.30 8.15 4.21
C GLU A 25 -10.13 6.73 4.78
N VAL A 26 -8.94 6.38 5.23
CA VAL A 26 -8.69 5.08 5.86
C VAL A 26 -9.30 5.13 7.25
N ASP A 27 -10.22 4.20 7.55
CA ASP A 27 -10.90 4.14 8.85
C ASP A 27 -9.91 3.73 9.96
N TRP A 28 -9.18 4.72 10.47
CA TRP A 28 -8.19 4.58 11.54
C TRP A 28 -8.81 3.98 12.83
N GLU A 29 -10.13 4.16 13.06
CA GLU A 29 -10.83 3.60 14.24
C GLU A 29 -10.86 2.06 14.26
N MET A 30 -10.53 1.41 13.15
CA MET A 30 -10.51 -0.05 13.05
C MET A 30 -9.13 -0.68 13.30
N ALA A 31 -8.06 0.10 13.29
CA ALA A 31 -6.76 -0.41 13.65
C ALA A 31 -6.72 -0.61 15.18
N PRO A 32 -6.23 -1.75 15.68
CA PRO A 32 -6.04 -1.88 17.11
C PRO A 32 -4.97 -0.88 17.55
N ASP A 33 -5.31 0.02 18.47
CA ASP A 33 -4.34 0.82 19.22
C ASP A 33 -3.27 -0.13 19.76
N SER A 34 -2.06 -0.02 19.22
CA SER A 34 -0.95 -0.89 19.61
C SER A 34 -0.12 -0.17 20.66
N ASP A 35 -0.30 -0.56 21.93
CA ASP A 35 0.58 -0.15 23.03
C ASP A 35 1.97 -0.85 22.97
N ALA A 36 2.38 -1.33 21.80
CA ALA A 36 3.63 -2.05 21.61
C ALA A 36 4.79 -1.07 21.45
N ASP A 37 5.79 -1.19 22.32
CA ASP A 37 7.05 -0.47 22.20
C ASP A 37 8.01 -1.19 21.24
N PHE A 38 8.58 -0.43 20.31
CA PHE A 38 9.61 -0.91 19.38
C PHE A 38 10.94 -0.18 19.66
N PRO A 39 11.77 -0.70 20.58
CA PRO A 39 13.07 -0.10 20.84
C PRO A 39 13.96 -0.21 19.60
N ALA A 40 14.79 0.81 19.37
CA ALA A 40 15.73 0.85 18.25
C ALA A 40 16.63 -0.41 18.27
N ASP A 41 16.61 -1.15 17.16
CA ASP A 41 17.29 -2.43 17.02
C ASP A 41 17.85 -2.58 15.59
N PRO A 42 19.06 -2.05 15.32
CA PRO A 42 19.63 -2.06 13.97
C PRO A 42 19.92 -3.48 13.45
N GLU A 43 20.14 -4.45 14.33
CA GLU A 43 20.31 -5.86 13.93
C GLU A 43 19.00 -6.42 13.39
N ARG A 44 17.87 -6.13 14.07
CA ARG A 44 16.55 -6.52 13.60
C ARG A 44 16.14 -5.80 12.31
N VAL A 45 16.45 -4.51 12.18
CA VAL A 45 16.25 -3.76 10.93
C VAL A 45 16.98 -4.46 9.77
N ALA A 46 18.28 -4.71 9.93
CA ALA A 46 19.09 -5.35 8.89
C ALA A 46 18.57 -6.74 8.54
N PHE A 47 18.20 -7.54 9.54
CA PHE A 47 17.66 -8.88 9.33
C PHE A 47 16.32 -8.89 8.57
N LEU A 48 15.40 -7.98 8.91
CA LEU A 48 14.12 -7.86 8.23
C LEU A 48 14.29 -7.40 6.78
N ARG A 49 15.24 -6.48 6.52
CA ARG A 49 15.56 -6.00 5.18
C ARG A 49 16.22 -7.08 4.32
N ASP A 50 17.11 -7.89 4.90
CA ASP A 50 17.72 -9.06 4.23
C ASP A 50 16.64 -10.07 3.79
N ILE A 51 15.70 -10.40 4.68
CA ILE A 51 14.55 -11.25 4.31
C ILE A 51 13.68 -10.59 3.25
N ALA A 52 13.45 -9.28 3.35
CA ALA A 52 12.65 -8.55 2.37
C ALA A 52 13.27 -8.62 0.96
N ASP A 53 14.59 -8.55 0.88
CA ASP A 53 15.35 -8.70 -0.38
C ASP A 53 15.28 -10.13 -0.90
N ASP A 54 15.41 -11.14 -0.04
CA ASP A 54 15.31 -12.56 -0.42
C ASP A 54 13.91 -12.94 -0.93
N VAL A 55 12.86 -12.35 -0.37
CA VAL A 55 11.47 -12.58 -0.77
C VAL A 55 11.12 -11.81 -2.05
N TYR A 56 11.87 -10.77 -2.41
CA TYR A 56 11.57 -9.95 -3.57
C TYR A 56 11.66 -10.77 -4.87
N GLY A 57 10.55 -10.82 -5.62
CA GLY A 57 10.44 -11.57 -6.86
C GLY A 57 9.67 -10.84 -7.95
N GLU A 58 9.30 -11.58 -9.00
CA GLU A 58 8.61 -11.00 -10.16
C GLU A 58 7.09 -10.88 -9.98
N SER A 59 6.49 -11.61 -9.02
CA SER A 59 5.06 -11.54 -8.77
C SER A 59 4.68 -10.31 -7.96
N SER A 60 3.47 -9.79 -8.17
CA SER A 60 2.96 -8.66 -7.38
C SER A 60 2.86 -9.02 -5.90
N GLU A 61 2.56 -10.27 -5.56
CA GLU A 61 2.52 -10.76 -4.19
C GLU A 61 3.91 -10.77 -3.53
N SER A 62 4.95 -11.21 -4.23
CA SER A 62 6.31 -11.22 -3.69
C SER A 62 6.82 -9.82 -3.37
N ARG A 63 6.57 -8.86 -4.28
CA ARG A 63 6.90 -7.45 -4.08
C ARG A 63 6.12 -6.83 -2.93
N GLN A 64 4.86 -7.20 -2.78
CA GLN A 64 4.03 -6.73 -1.68
C GLN A 64 4.51 -7.25 -0.32
N VAL A 65 4.86 -8.54 -0.22
CA VAL A 65 5.41 -9.09 1.03
C VAL A 65 6.75 -8.42 1.37
N SER A 66 7.62 -8.22 0.38
CA SER A 66 8.88 -7.49 0.55
C SER A 66 8.63 -6.07 1.07
N ALA A 67 7.70 -5.32 0.47
CA ALA A 67 7.36 -3.96 0.90
C ALA A 67 6.82 -3.90 2.35
N ILE A 68 5.99 -4.87 2.75
CA ILE A 68 5.50 -4.97 4.14
C ILE A 68 6.67 -5.22 5.10
N LEU A 69 7.60 -6.10 4.76
CA LEU A 69 8.77 -6.39 5.60
C LEU A 69 9.67 -5.16 5.77
N TYR A 70 9.86 -4.38 4.70
CA TYR A 70 10.56 -3.10 4.78
C TYR A 70 9.87 -2.14 5.75
N ARG A 71 8.54 -1.97 5.65
CA ARG A 71 7.79 -1.09 6.56
C ARG A 71 7.82 -1.59 8.01
N VAL A 72 7.73 -2.90 8.24
CA VAL A 72 7.91 -3.48 9.58
C VAL A 72 9.33 -3.25 10.11
N SER A 73 10.34 -3.23 9.25
CA SER A 73 11.72 -2.94 9.66
C SER A 73 11.85 -1.52 10.20
N ASP A 74 11.13 -0.55 9.63
CA ASP A 74 11.19 0.85 10.03
C ASP A 74 10.64 1.09 11.44
N LEU A 75 9.81 0.19 11.99
CA LEU A 75 9.40 0.24 13.40
C LEU A 75 10.59 0.16 14.37
N TYR A 76 11.68 -0.49 13.97
CA TYR A 76 12.89 -0.65 14.79
C TYR A 76 14.00 0.34 14.39
N ASP A 77 13.76 1.18 13.38
CA ASP A 77 14.68 2.21 12.91
C ASP A 77 14.39 3.51 13.68
N PRO A 78 15.37 4.10 14.42
CA PRO A 78 15.13 5.34 15.16
C PRO A 78 14.79 6.54 14.26
N ASP A 79 15.14 6.46 12.96
CA ASP A 79 14.80 7.47 11.96
C ASP A 79 13.59 7.05 11.10
N GLY A 80 12.98 5.89 11.41
CA GLY A 80 11.81 5.35 10.73
C GLY A 80 10.54 6.13 11.07
N ASP A 81 9.74 6.43 10.04
CA ASP A 81 8.47 7.14 10.17
C ASP A 81 7.34 6.18 9.79
N THR A 82 7.04 5.25 10.70
CA THR A 82 5.87 4.40 10.54
C THR A 82 5.30 3.90 11.87
N SER A 83 4.02 3.48 11.85
CA SER A 83 3.36 2.85 12.99
C SER A 83 2.79 1.46 12.67
N PRO A 84 2.55 0.61 13.69
CA PRO A 84 1.85 -0.67 13.50
C PRO A 84 0.46 -0.52 12.88
N GLU A 85 -0.24 0.55 13.23
CA GLU A 85 -1.57 0.88 12.73
C GLU A 85 -1.54 1.18 11.22
N GLU A 86 -0.61 2.02 10.77
CA GLU A 86 -0.43 2.30 9.34
C GLU A 86 -0.13 1.04 8.54
N ILE A 87 0.73 0.17 9.08
CA ILE A 87 1.06 -1.12 8.45
C ILE A 87 -0.20 -1.99 8.35
N TYR A 88 -0.97 -2.11 9.42
CA TYR A 88 -2.22 -2.89 9.44
C TYR A 88 -3.21 -2.39 8.39
N LEU A 89 -3.41 -1.08 8.32
CA LEU A 89 -4.37 -0.47 7.41
C LEU A 89 -3.93 -0.58 5.95
N ASN A 90 -2.63 -0.44 5.66
CA ASN A 90 -2.10 -0.67 4.33
C ASN A 90 -2.38 -2.11 3.85
N VAL A 91 -2.10 -3.10 4.71
CA VAL A 91 -2.37 -4.52 4.41
C VAL A 91 -3.87 -4.79 4.24
N ARG A 92 -4.72 -4.22 5.11
CA ARG A 92 -6.17 -4.38 5.02
C ARG A 92 -6.72 -3.81 3.72
N HIS A 93 -6.33 -2.58 3.38
CA HIS A 93 -6.74 -1.92 2.15
C HIS A 93 -6.39 -2.75 0.90
N ILE A 94 -5.17 -3.30 0.86
CA ILE A 94 -4.73 -4.22 -0.19
C ILE A 94 -5.66 -5.44 -0.30
N MET A 95 -6.03 -6.05 0.82
CA MET A 95 -6.90 -7.22 0.84
C MET A 95 -8.32 -6.87 0.38
N ASP A 96 -8.82 -5.70 0.75
CA ASP A 96 -10.13 -5.20 0.36
C ASP A 96 -10.20 -4.95 -1.15
N ILE A 97 -9.16 -4.33 -1.75
CA ILE A 97 -9.04 -4.18 -3.21
C ILE A 97 -9.00 -5.54 -3.91
N LYS A 98 -8.19 -6.48 -3.40
CA LYS A 98 -8.10 -7.83 -3.96
C LYS A 98 -9.44 -8.57 -3.91
N ALA A 99 -10.18 -8.44 -2.81
CA ALA A 99 -11.51 -9.03 -2.66
C ALA A 99 -12.53 -8.43 -3.66
N GLN A 100 -12.38 -7.17 -4.04
CA GLN A 100 -13.24 -6.47 -5.00
C GLN A 100 -12.85 -6.73 -6.48
N GLY A 101 -11.78 -7.48 -6.75
CA GLY A 101 -11.36 -7.88 -8.10
C GLY A 101 -10.17 -7.11 -8.67
N GLY A 102 -9.44 -6.35 -7.85
CA GLY A 102 -8.27 -5.56 -8.29
C GLY A 102 -8.63 -4.13 -8.72
N ILE A 103 -7.60 -3.34 -9.05
CA ILE A 103 -7.74 -1.94 -9.48
C ILE A 103 -8.26 -1.83 -10.93
N ASP A 104 -8.12 -2.89 -11.74
CA ASP A 104 -8.41 -2.90 -13.18
C ASP A 104 -9.88 -3.23 -13.54
N ARG A 105 -10.85 -2.77 -12.73
CA ARG A 105 -12.28 -2.95 -13.03
C ARG A 105 -12.97 -1.66 -13.41
#